data_AF-K1RSA8-F1
#
_entry.id   AF-K1RSA8-F1
#
_cell.length_a   1.000
_cell.length_b   1.000
_cell.length_c   1.000
_cell.angle_alpha   90.00
_cell.angle_beta   90.00
_cell.angle_gamma   90.00
#
_symmetry.space_group_name_H-M   'P 1'
#
loop_
_entity.id
_entity.type
_entity.pdbx_description
1 polymer ?
#
loop_
_entity_poly.entity_id
_entity_poly.type
_entity_poly.pdbx_seq_one_letter_code
_entity_poly.pdbx_strand_id
1 'polypeptide(L)'
;DIVPATSTQVLQGITRAALQTSSFISAASFQETTKVLNEAAIQAKVDPLENLKENVICGHLIPGGTGLRDYDDLVVTAKSELESLQQAQ
;
A
#
# COMPACT_ATOMS: atom_id res chain seq x y z
N ASP A 1 8.51 -35.29 1.66
CA ASP A 1 7.71 -34.91 0.49
C ASP A 1 7.11 -33.53 0.69
N ILE A 2 7.36 -32.59 -0.23
CA ILE A 2 6.82 -31.22 -0.18
C ILE A 2 5.67 -31.18 -1.18
N VAL A 3 4.44 -31.06 -0.69
CA VAL A 3 3.26 -30.90 -1.54
C VAL A 3 3.11 -29.42 -1.89
N PRO A 4 2.96 -29.05 -3.18
CA PRO A 4 2.82 -27.66 -3.58
C PRO A 4 1.46 -27.09 -3.13
N ALA A 5 1.42 -25.78 -2.88
CA ALA A 5 0.16 -25.10 -2.57
C ALA A 5 -0.77 -25.11 -3.79
N THR A 6 -2.03 -25.51 -3.58
CA THR A 6 -3.09 -25.47 -4.60
C THR A 6 -4.11 -24.38 -4.27
N SER A 7 -4.59 -23.65 -5.27
CA SER A 7 -5.58 -22.58 -5.09
C SER A 7 -6.79 -22.77 -6.00
N THR A 8 -7.95 -22.28 -5.57
CA THR A 8 -9.19 -22.24 -6.37
C THR A 8 -9.71 -20.82 -6.47
N GLN A 9 -10.36 -20.47 -7.58
CA GLN A 9 -10.95 -19.15 -7.74
C GLN A 9 -12.22 -19.01 -6.90
N VAL A 10 -12.32 -17.92 -6.14
CA VAL A 10 -13.49 -17.60 -5.30
C VAL A 10 -14.04 -16.25 -5.72
N LEU A 11 -15.31 -16.22 -6.15
CA LEU A 11 -16.01 -14.98 -6.43
C LEU A 11 -16.56 -14.39 -5.13
N GLN A 12 -16.20 -13.15 -4.84
CA GLN A 12 -16.69 -12.42 -3.67
C GLN A 12 -17.45 -11.17 -4.09
N GLY A 13 -18.51 -10.84 -3.36
CA GLY A 13 -19.19 -9.55 -3.52
C GLY A 13 -18.31 -8.40 -3.02
N ILE A 14 -18.57 -7.19 -3.51
CA ILE A 14 -17.74 -5.99 -3.22
C ILE A 14 -17.58 -5.73 -1.71
N THR A 15 -18.62 -5.96 -0.91
CA THR A 15 -18.58 -5.76 0.55
C THR A 15 -17.63 -6.74 1.23
N ARG A 16 -17.69 -8.02 0.83
CA ARG A 16 -16.83 -9.06 1.41
C ARG A 16 -15.39 -8.88 0.97
N ALA A 17 -15.17 -8.54 -0.30
CA ALA A 17 -13.85 -8.22 -0.81
C ALA A 17 -13.22 -7.02 -0.10
N ALA A 18 -14.00 -5.97 0.19
CA ALA A 18 -13.53 -4.79 0.91
C ALA A 18 -13.20 -5.05 2.38
N LEU A 19 -13.95 -5.93 3.06
CA LEU A 19 -13.67 -6.35 4.43
C LEU A 19 -12.46 -7.30 4.55
N GLN A 20 -12.14 -8.03 3.48
CA GLN A 20 -11.02 -8.98 3.42
C GLN A 20 -9.73 -8.39 2.81
N THR A 21 -9.66 -7.07 2.67
CA THR A 21 -8.40 -6.42 2.26
C THR A 21 -7.28 -6.70 3.27
N SER A 22 -6.03 -6.66 2.81
CA SER A 22 -4.84 -6.90 3.65
C SER A 22 -4.70 -5.86 4.77
N SER A 23 -5.12 -4.63 4.51
CA SER A 23 -5.10 -3.55 5.48
C SER A 23 -6.30 -3.61 6.42
N PHE A 24 -6.01 -3.82 7.71
CA PHE A 24 -7.05 -3.75 8.72
C PHE A 24 -7.54 -2.31 8.95
N ILE A 25 -6.70 -1.28 8.70
CA ILE A 25 -7.10 0.13 8.84
C ILE A 25 -8.15 0.47 7.78
N SER A 26 -7.88 0.11 6.52
CA SER A 26 -8.82 0.26 5.42
C SER A 26 -10.11 -0.54 5.65
N ALA A 27 -10.01 -1.81 6.07
CA ALA A 27 -11.17 -2.65 6.36
C ALA A 27 -12.04 -2.08 7.51
N ALA A 28 -11.40 -1.64 8.60
CA ALA A 28 -12.09 -1.11 9.78
C ALA A 28 -12.82 0.20 9.50
N SER A 29 -12.29 1.02 8.58
CA SER A 29 -12.94 2.26 8.11
C SER A 29 -14.16 2.03 7.22
N PHE A 30 -14.29 0.84 6.63
CA PHE A 30 -15.39 0.53 5.73
C PHE A 30 -16.65 0.13 6.51
N GLN A 31 -16.61 -1.01 7.20
CA GLN A 31 -17.70 -1.56 8.03
C GLN A 31 -17.14 -2.49 9.11
N GLU A 32 -17.99 -2.94 10.04
CA GLU A 32 -17.66 -3.94 11.08
C GLU A 32 -16.42 -3.57 11.95
N THR A 33 -16.20 -2.28 12.21
CA THR A 33 -14.99 -1.72 12.82
C THR A 33 -14.49 -2.45 14.07
N THR A 34 -15.37 -2.75 15.03
CA THR A 34 -14.99 -3.46 16.28
C THR A 34 -14.52 -4.88 16.04
N LYS A 35 -15.14 -5.60 15.10
CA LYS A 35 -14.74 -6.96 14.75
C LYS A 35 -13.39 -6.96 14.04
N VAL A 36 -13.21 -6.07 13.05
CA VAL A 36 -11.95 -5.96 12.31
C VAL A 36 -10.78 -5.61 13.23
N LEU A 37 -10.95 -4.63 14.13
CA LEU A 37 -9.90 -4.25 15.08
C LEU A 37 -9.59 -5.35 16.10
N ASN A 38 -10.60 -6.09 16.56
CA ASN A 38 -10.39 -7.21 17.47
C ASN A 38 -9.60 -8.34 16.80
N GLU A 39 -9.97 -8.75 15.59
CA GLU A 39 -9.24 -9.78 14.83
C GLU A 39 -7.80 -9.34 14.54
N ALA A 40 -7.59 -8.07 14.16
CA ALA A 40 -6.26 -7.52 13.93
C ALA A 40 -5.40 -7.51 15.20
N ALA A 41 -5.97 -7.15 16.35
CA ALA A 41 -5.28 -7.15 17.64
C ALA A 41 -4.91 -8.58 18.08
N ILE A 42 -5.83 -9.55 17.94
CA ILE A 42 -5.57 -10.96 18.27
C ILE A 42 -4.47 -11.55 17.38
N GLN A 43 -4.46 -11.20 16.09
CA GLN A 43 -3.47 -11.69 15.13
C GLN A 43 -2.16 -10.88 15.15
N ALA A 44 -2.05 -9.84 15.97
CA ALA A 44 -0.93 -8.89 15.97
C ALA A 44 -0.60 -8.37 14.55
N LYS A 45 -1.63 -8.05 13.77
CA LYS A 45 -1.48 -7.57 12.39
C LYS A 45 -0.80 -6.20 12.35
N VAL A 46 0.09 -6.03 11.39
CA VAL A 46 0.75 -4.75 11.07
C VAL A 46 0.25 -4.29 9.70
N ASP A 47 -0.12 -3.02 9.61
CA ASP A 47 -0.56 -2.42 8.36
C ASP A 47 0.64 -1.77 7.64
N PRO A 48 0.98 -2.18 6.40
CA PRO A 48 2.13 -1.64 5.69
C PRO A 48 1.87 -0.27 5.05
N LEU A 49 0.65 0.27 5.11
CA LEU A 49 0.28 1.59 4.57
C LEU A 49 0.63 1.72 3.07
N GLU A 50 0.31 0.71 2.28
CA GLU A 50 0.62 0.70 0.84
C GLU A 50 -0.47 1.32 0.00
N ASN A 51 -1.71 1.39 0.51
CA ASN A 51 -2.85 1.86 -0.26
C ASN A 51 -3.29 3.27 0.13
N LEU A 52 -4.20 3.79 -0.68
CA LEU A 52 -4.74 5.14 -0.53
C LEU A 52 -5.41 5.38 0.84
N LYS A 53 -6.34 4.51 1.24
CA LYS A 53 -7.20 4.74 2.41
C LYS A 53 -6.42 4.76 3.72
N GLU A 54 -5.49 3.83 3.90
CA GLU A 54 -4.57 3.80 5.05
C GLU A 54 -3.82 5.13 5.21
N ASN A 55 -3.18 5.59 4.14
CA ASN A 55 -2.40 6.82 4.15
C ASN A 55 -3.27 8.05 4.41
N VAL A 56 -4.46 8.11 3.83
CA VAL A 56 -5.43 9.18 4.10
C VAL A 56 -5.85 9.22 5.57
N ILE A 57 -6.13 8.06 6.19
CA ILE A 57 -6.54 7.98 7.60
C ILE A 57 -5.40 8.39 8.53
N CYS A 58 -4.17 7.96 8.23
CA CYS A 58 -2.99 8.32 9.01
C CYS A 58 -2.49 9.76 8.77
N GLY A 59 -2.97 10.43 7.71
CA GLY A 59 -2.49 11.76 7.32
C GLY A 59 -1.12 11.75 6.62
N HIS A 60 -0.71 10.63 6.04
CA HIS A 60 0.50 10.52 5.22
C HIS A 60 0.25 11.00 3.78
N LEU A 61 1.36 11.23 3.06
CA LEU A 61 1.30 11.45 1.61
C LEU A 61 0.70 10.21 0.94
N ILE A 62 -0.31 10.41 0.10
CA ILE A 62 -0.97 9.31 -0.57
C ILE A 62 -0.07 8.69 -1.65
N PRO A 63 -0.12 7.37 -1.87
CA PRO A 63 0.67 6.67 -2.90
C PRO A 63 0.07 6.86 -4.29
N GLY A 64 -0.12 8.11 -4.71
CA GLY A 64 -0.74 8.48 -5.97
C GLY A 64 -0.45 9.93 -6.35
N GLY A 65 -0.51 10.23 -7.66
CA GLY A 65 -0.12 11.54 -8.16
C GLY A 65 1.35 11.83 -7.85
N THR A 66 1.62 12.95 -7.18
CA THR A 66 2.98 13.34 -6.79
C THR A 66 3.57 12.48 -5.67
N GLY A 67 2.74 11.70 -4.96
CA GLY A 67 3.20 10.79 -3.90
C GLY A 67 3.49 9.38 -4.39
N LEU A 68 3.64 9.16 -5.70
CA LEU A 68 4.14 7.90 -6.22
C LEU A 68 5.60 7.72 -5.81
N ARG A 69 5.94 6.51 -5.34
CA ARG A 69 7.30 6.15 -4.89
C ARG A 69 8.36 6.35 -5.99
N ASP A 70 7.95 6.24 -7.26
CA ASP A 70 8.80 6.49 -8.42
C ASP A 70 9.37 7.93 -8.47
N TYR A 71 8.74 8.87 -7.77
CA TYR A 71 9.16 10.27 -7.70
C TYR A 71 9.97 10.62 -6.46
N ASP A 72 10.11 9.71 -5.49
CA ASP A 72 10.79 10.01 -4.20
C ASP A 72 12.26 10.41 -4.40
N ASP A 73 12.93 9.77 -5.38
CA ASP A 73 14.34 10.02 -5.72
C ASP A 73 14.53 10.81 -7.03
N LEU A 74 13.45 11.40 -7.57
CA LEU A 74 13.52 12.13 -8.83
C LEU A 74 14.18 13.51 -8.63
N VAL A 75 15.43 13.64 -9.09
CA VAL A 75 16.15 14.92 -9.10
C VAL A 75 16.07 15.56 -10.48
N VAL A 76 15.62 16.82 -10.53
CA VAL A 76 15.55 17.62 -11.76
C VAL A 76 16.73 18.59 -11.82
N THR A 77 17.52 18.54 -12.90
CA THR A 77 18.64 19.45 -13.16
C THR A 77 18.58 20.01 -14.59
N ALA A 78 19.28 21.11 -14.84
CA ALA A 78 19.41 21.67 -16.17
C ALA A 78 20.27 20.76 -17.07
N LYS A 79 19.88 20.63 -18.34
CA LYS A 79 20.60 19.79 -19.33
C LYS A 79 22.09 20.16 -19.44
N SER A 80 22.41 21.45 -19.42
CA SER A 80 23.77 21.96 -19.47
C SER A 80 24.62 21.57 -18.25
N GLU A 81 23.98 21.41 -17.10
CA GLU A 81 24.62 21.08 -15.82
C GLU A 81 24.83 19.56 -15.69
N LEU A 82 23.92 18.76 -16.25
CA LEU A 82 24.10 17.32 -16.39
C LEU A 82 25.28 16.99 -17.33
N GLU A 83 25.37 17.68 -18.48
CA GLU A 83 26.42 17.46 -19.47
C GLU A 83 27.81 17.83 -18.93
N SER A 84 27.93 18.88 -18.11
CA SER A 84 29.20 19.27 -17.50
C SER A 84 29.66 18.28 -16.42
N LEU A 85 28.74 17.74 -15.62
CA LEU A 85 29.03 16.72 -14.61
C LEU A 85 29.48 15.40 -15.25
N GLN A 86 28.91 15.02 -16.40
CA GLN A 86 29.30 13.83 -17.16
C GLN A 86 30.67 13.98 -17.83
N GLN A 87 31.07 15.19 -18.22
CA GLN A 87 32.39 15.46 -18.80
C GLN A 87 33.50 15.57 -17.75
N ALA A 88 33.15 15.83 -16.49
CA ALA A 88 34.09 15.92 -15.37
C ALA A 88 34.41 14.56 -14.73
N GLN A 89 33.65 13.51 -15.06
CA GLN A 89 33.95 12.09 -14.72
C GLN A 89 34.76 11.41 -15.83
#